data_AF-A0A093KVM3-F1
#
_entry.id   AF-A0A093KVM3-F1
#
_cell.length_a   1.000
_cell.length_b   1.000
_cell.length_c   1.000
_cell.angle_alpha   90.00
_cell.angle_beta   90.00
_cell.angle_gamma   90.00
#
_symmetry.space_group_name_H-M   'P 1'
#
loop_
_entity.id
_entity.type
_entity.pdbx_description
1 polymer ?
#
loop_
_entity_poly.entity_id
_entity_poly.type
_entity_poly.pdbx_seq_one_letter_code
_entity_poly.pdbx_strand_id
1 'polypeptide(L)'
;ELSRLLCETRAKYETLSTSNQIRTIISARTQVEAATVKRMDKDAEALKAARAELCEARRQWHHMQVEIEALHAVEKGLERSLRATEQQYHVQLQNLEAEIGCLEKELLEVRRGIEKQLQEHEILLNTRMKLEEEIATYRSLLEQEESRFRCSVPDQKADKKPTSSKIAFTLPSSDLSAFPFTDGVKEHGNEKGELMTKQAVLDGNITQESTEAHGTVQTEKVDEVIKEWEGSFFKDNPRLRKKSVSLRFDLHLAATDEGCLHTKKKTLPDIEVRLVMRRSCSIPSIKP
;
A
#
# COMPACT_ATOMS: atom_id res chain seq x y z
N GLU A 1 -68.82 -104.21 4.80
CA GLU A 1 -68.70 -103.08 3.85
C GLU A 1 -68.56 -101.73 4.53
N LEU A 2 -69.38 -101.40 5.54
CA LEU A 2 -69.32 -100.13 6.28
C LEU A 2 -67.95 -99.83 6.91
N SER A 3 -67.32 -100.81 7.56
CA SER A 3 -66.00 -100.66 8.18
C SER A 3 -64.91 -100.31 7.18
N ARG A 4 -64.95 -100.90 5.97
CA ARG A 4 -64.03 -100.59 4.86
C ARG A 4 -64.19 -99.14 4.40
N LEU A 5 -65.43 -98.69 4.23
CA LEU A 5 -65.74 -97.31 3.83
C LEU A 5 -65.25 -96.30 4.89
N LEU A 6 -65.45 -96.59 6.18
CA LEU A 6 -64.99 -95.73 7.29
C LEU A 6 -63.46 -95.67 7.39
N CYS A 7 -62.76 -96.77 7.15
CA CYS A 7 -61.29 -96.77 7.07
C CYS A 7 -60.80 -95.95 5.86
N GLU A 8 -61.47 -96.05 4.72
CA GLU A 8 -61.11 -95.32 3.51
C GLU A 8 -61.35 -93.81 3.66
N THR A 9 -62.49 -93.40 4.25
CA THR A 9 -62.74 -91.98 4.55
C THR A 9 -61.74 -91.44 5.55
N ARG A 10 -61.41 -92.20 6.61
CA ARG A 10 -60.36 -91.82 7.57
C ARG A 10 -59.00 -91.63 6.89
N ALA A 11 -58.58 -92.57 6.04
CA ALA A 11 -57.32 -92.46 5.29
C ALA A 11 -57.30 -91.22 4.37
N LYS A 12 -58.42 -90.89 3.73
CA LYS A 12 -58.56 -89.65 2.93
C LYS A 12 -58.44 -88.39 3.79
N TYR A 13 -59.00 -88.39 5.00
CA TYR A 13 -58.86 -87.25 5.93
C TYR A 13 -57.45 -87.13 6.49
N GLU A 14 -56.79 -88.24 6.83
CA GLU A 14 -55.41 -88.24 7.33
C GLU A 14 -54.43 -87.76 6.25
N THR A 15 -54.61 -88.19 5.00
CA THR A 15 -53.83 -87.69 3.85
C THR A 15 -54.09 -86.21 3.57
N LEU A 16 -55.35 -85.76 3.64
CA LEU A 16 -55.68 -84.34 3.49
C LEU A 16 -55.11 -83.49 4.63
N SER A 17 -55.20 -83.96 5.87
CA SER A 17 -54.68 -83.28 7.05
C SER A 17 -53.15 -83.17 7.02
N THR A 18 -52.45 -84.25 6.68
CA THR A 18 -50.99 -84.25 6.53
C THR A 18 -50.54 -83.37 5.37
N SER A 19 -51.21 -83.45 4.22
CA SER A 19 -50.95 -82.57 3.07
C SER A 19 -51.19 -81.09 3.41
N ASN A 20 -52.27 -80.78 4.13
CA ASN A 20 -52.55 -79.43 4.58
C ASN A 20 -51.46 -78.92 5.53
N GLN A 21 -51.05 -79.73 6.51
CA GLN A 21 -49.98 -79.39 7.45
C GLN A 21 -48.62 -79.18 6.78
N ILE A 22 -48.27 -80.02 5.81
CA ILE A 22 -47.03 -79.84 5.04
C ILE A 22 -47.11 -78.54 4.23
N ARG A 23 -48.25 -78.27 3.59
CA ARG A 23 -48.47 -77.06 2.80
C ARG A 23 -48.37 -75.80 3.65
N THR A 24 -48.94 -75.78 4.86
CA THR A 24 -48.83 -74.62 5.77
C THR A 24 -47.39 -74.40 6.23
N ILE A 25 -46.65 -75.46 6.57
CA ILE A 25 -45.24 -75.37 6.95
C ILE A 25 -44.38 -74.84 5.79
N ILE A 26 -44.57 -75.35 4.56
CA ILE A 26 -43.85 -74.87 3.38
C ILE A 26 -44.20 -73.41 3.09
N SER A 27 -45.48 -73.03 3.17
CA SER A 27 -45.91 -71.64 2.97
C SER A 27 -45.32 -70.71 4.02
N ALA A 28 -45.29 -71.11 5.30
CA ALA A 28 -44.68 -70.31 6.36
C ALA A 28 -43.17 -70.18 6.17
N ARG A 29 -42.48 -71.27 5.82
CA ARG A 29 -41.05 -71.28 5.54
C ARG A 29 -40.69 -70.37 4.37
N THR A 30 -41.38 -70.51 3.24
CA THR A 30 -41.16 -69.66 2.06
C THR A 30 -41.46 -68.18 2.34
N GLN A 31 -42.46 -67.88 3.17
CA GLN A 31 -42.74 -66.50 3.60
C GLN A 31 -41.61 -65.92 4.46
N VAL A 32 -41.06 -66.69 5.40
CA VAL A 32 -39.92 -66.27 6.22
C VAL A 32 -38.69 -66.08 5.35
N GLU A 33 -38.37 -67.03 4.47
CA GLU A 33 -37.25 -66.93 3.53
C GLU A 33 -37.39 -65.69 2.64
N ALA A 34 -38.56 -65.45 2.05
CA ALA A 34 -38.83 -64.26 1.25
C ALA A 34 -38.73 -62.95 2.06
N ALA A 35 -39.17 -62.94 3.32
CA ALA A 35 -39.02 -61.78 4.20
C ALA A 35 -37.55 -61.53 4.56
N THR A 36 -36.75 -62.57 4.80
CA THR A 36 -35.32 -62.45 5.06
C THR A 36 -34.55 -61.93 3.85
N VAL A 37 -34.83 -62.43 2.64
CA VAL A 37 -34.21 -61.93 1.40
C VAL A 37 -34.52 -60.46 1.20
N LYS A 38 -35.80 -60.05 1.31
CA LYS A 38 -36.19 -58.64 1.21
C LYS A 38 -35.51 -57.75 2.25
N ARG A 39 -35.27 -58.26 3.46
CA ARG A 39 -34.54 -57.53 4.50
C ARG A 39 -33.07 -57.40 4.14
N MET A 40 -32.43 -58.49 3.71
CA MET A 40 -31.04 -58.50 3.26
C MET A 40 -30.81 -57.56 2.07
N ASP A 41 -31.73 -57.51 1.11
CA ASP A 41 -31.65 -56.59 -0.03
C ASP A 41 -31.70 -55.13 0.43
N LYS A 42 -32.61 -54.79 1.35
CA LYS A 42 -32.68 -53.44 1.94
C LYS A 42 -31.41 -53.08 2.71
N ASP A 43 -30.91 -54.01 3.52
CA ASP A 43 -29.68 -53.82 4.28
C ASP A 43 -28.47 -53.64 3.32
N ALA A 44 -28.44 -54.37 2.20
CA ALA A 44 -27.42 -54.24 1.17
C ALA A 44 -27.48 -52.88 0.46
N GLU A 45 -28.68 -52.38 0.12
CA GLU A 45 -28.84 -51.04 -0.44
C GLU A 45 -28.46 -49.95 0.56
N ALA A 46 -28.83 -50.08 1.83
CA ALA A 46 -28.42 -49.15 2.88
C ALA A 46 -26.88 -49.12 3.05
N LEU A 47 -26.22 -50.28 2.99
CA LEU A 47 -24.76 -50.36 3.02
C LEU A 47 -24.10 -49.72 1.79
N LYS A 48 -24.70 -49.85 0.59
CA LYS A 48 -24.21 -49.18 -0.62
C LYS A 48 -24.34 -47.66 -0.50
N ALA A 49 -25.47 -47.17 -0.01
CA ALA A 49 -25.69 -45.75 0.22
C ALA A 49 -24.68 -45.18 1.23
N ALA A 50 -24.49 -45.83 2.38
CA ALA A 50 -23.51 -45.41 3.39
C ALA A 50 -22.06 -45.42 2.85
N ARG A 51 -21.71 -46.37 1.98
CA ARG A 51 -20.40 -46.39 1.30
C ARG A 51 -20.25 -45.23 0.33
N ALA A 52 -21.30 -44.90 -0.43
CA ALA A 52 -21.29 -43.76 -1.35
C ALA A 52 -21.10 -42.44 -0.57
N GLU A 53 -21.83 -42.23 0.52
CA GLU A 53 -21.68 -41.06 1.39
C GLU A 53 -20.26 -40.94 1.98
N LEU A 54 -19.66 -42.07 2.40
CA LEU A 54 -18.29 -42.09 2.90
C LEU A 54 -17.26 -41.73 1.80
N CYS A 55 -17.47 -42.19 0.57
CA CYS A 55 -16.67 -41.77 -0.59
C CYS A 55 -16.87 -40.28 -0.89
N GLU A 56 -18.12 -39.81 -0.81
CA GLU A 56 -18.60 -38.42 -0.73
C GLU A 56 -17.69 -37.55 0.12
N ALA A 57 -17.73 -37.85 1.41
CA ALA A 57 -17.02 -37.15 2.47
C ALA A 57 -15.49 -37.20 2.29
N ARG A 58 -14.94 -38.34 1.88
CA ARG A 58 -13.49 -38.44 1.59
C ARG A 58 -13.06 -37.56 0.43
N ARG A 59 -13.85 -37.50 -0.64
CA ARG A 59 -13.58 -36.63 -1.78
C ARG A 59 -13.62 -35.16 -1.37
N GLN A 60 -14.61 -34.77 -0.56
CA GLN A 60 -14.71 -33.41 -0.02
C GLN A 60 -13.53 -33.08 0.90
N TRP A 61 -13.13 -34.00 1.77
CA TRP A 61 -11.95 -33.83 2.62
C TRP A 61 -10.68 -33.60 1.79
N HIS A 62 -10.43 -34.44 0.78
CA HIS A 62 -9.29 -34.25 -0.11
C HIS A 62 -9.34 -32.92 -0.86
N HIS A 63 -10.52 -32.51 -1.32
CA HIS A 63 -10.71 -31.24 -2.00
C HIS A 63 -10.35 -30.05 -1.08
N MET A 64 -10.89 -30.03 0.14
CA MET A 64 -10.59 -29.00 1.15
C MET A 64 -9.11 -29.00 1.52
N GLN A 65 -8.48 -30.18 1.63
CA GLN A 65 -7.05 -30.29 1.89
C GLN A 65 -6.20 -29.63 0.79
N VAL A 66 -6.55 -29.86 -0.47
CA VAL A 66 -5.87 -29.22 -1.61
C VAL A 66 -6.10 -27.71 -1.62
N GLU A 67 -7.31 -27.25 -1.29
CA GLU A 67 -7.60 -25.82 -1.17
C GLU A 67 -6.74 -25.16 -0.07
N ILE A 68 -6.63 -25.80 1.09
CA ILE A 68 -5.77 -25.34 2.18
C ILE A 68 -4.32 -25.25 1.72
N GLU A 69 -3.80 -26.28 1.04
CA GLU A 69 -2.43 -26.28 0.53
C GLU A 69 -2.19 -25.20 -0.53
N ALA A 70 -3.18 -24.95 -1.41
CA ALA A 70 -3.13 -23.89 -2.40
C ALA A 70 -3.11 -22.51 -1.75
N LEU A 71 -3.95 -22.27 -0.73
CA LEU A 71 -3.98 -21.02 0.02
C LEU A 71 -2.66 -20.75 0.74
N HIS A 72 -2.07 -21.77 1.40
CA HIS A 72 -0.74 -21.64 2.00
C HIS A 72 0.36 -21.33 0.97
N ALA A 73 0.26 -21.87 -0.24
CA ALA A 73 1.21 -21.56 -1.31
C ALA A 73 1.10 -20.10 -1.77
N VAL A 74 -0.14 -19.58 -1.87
CA VAL A 74 -0.41 -18.17 -2.19
C VAL A 74 0.10 -17.26 -1.09
N GLU A 75 -0.22 -17.55 0.18
CA GLU A 75 0.26 -16.81 1.35
C GLU A 75 1.79 -16.69 1.34
N LYS A 76 2.50 -17.81 1.21
CA LYS A 76 3.97 -17.82 1.10
C LYS A 76 4.49 -17.05 -0.12
N GLY A 77 3.72 -17.01 -1.20
CA GLY A 77 4.03 -16.20 -2.38
C GLY A 77 3.94 -14.70 -2.08
N LEU A 78 2.86 -14.28 -1.44
CA LEU A 78 2.63 -12.90 -1.03
C LEU A 78 3.65 -12.43 0.01
N GLU A 79 3.96 -13.24 1.03
CA GLU A 79 4.99 -12.93 2.01
C GLU A 79 6.37 -12.74 1.37
N ARG A 80 6.73 -13.58 0.40
CA ARG A 80 7.99 -13.44 -0.34
C ARG A 80 8.02 -12.16 -1.16
N SER A 81 6.91 -11.85 -1.84
CA SER A 81 6.79 -10.60 -2.61
C SER A 81 6.90 -9.39 -1.70
N LEU A 82 6.21 -9.39 -0.56
CA LEU A 82 6.27 -8.33 0.44
C LEU A 82 7.71 -8.11 0.91
N ARG A 83 8.37 -9.16 1.40
CA ARG A 83 9.77 -9.08 1.85
C ARG A 83 10.72 -8.61 0.76
N ALA A 84 10.52 -9.04 -0.49
CA ALA A 84 11.33 -8.59 -1.61
C ALA A 84 11.14 -7.08 -1.87
N THR A 85 9.91 -6.58 -1.84
CA THR A 85 9.64 -5.15 -2.00
C THR A 85 10.19 -4.33 -0.83
N GLU A 86 10.02 -4.79 0.41
CA GLU A 86 10.58 -4.14 1.61
C GLU A 86 12.11 -4.03 1.52
N GLN A 87 12.79 -5.11 1.12
CA GLN A 87 14.24 -5.11 0.92
C GLN A 87 14.67 -4.16 -0.20
N GLN A 88 13.94 -4.13 -1.32
CA GLN A 88 14.22 -3.19 -2.42
C GLN A 88 14.10 -1.74 -1.95
N TYR A 89 13.02 -1.40 -1.25
CA TYR A 89 12.85 -0.04 -0.70
C TYR A 89 13.89 0.28 0.35
N HIS A 90 14.27 -0.67 1.20
CA HIS A 90 15.32 -0.48 2.19
C HIS A 90 16.66 -0.14 1.53
N VAL A 91 17.04 -0.86 0.47
CA VAL A 91 18.26 -0.58 -0.30
C VAL A 91 18.16 0.79 -0.99
N GLN A 92 17.01 1.12 -1.58
CA GLN A 92 16.82 2.44 -2.20
C GLN A 92 16.96 3.58 -1.18
N LEU A 93 16.40 3.41 0.02
CA LEU A 93 16.54 4.38 1.11
C LEU A 93 18.01 4.53 1.54
N GLN A 94 18.72 3.42 1.75
CA GLN A 94 20.15 3.45 2.09
C GLN A 94 20.99 4.17 1.02
N ASN A 95 20.69 3.95 -0.26
CA ASN A 95 21.38 4.63 -1.36
C ASN A 95 21.12 6.13 -1.34
N LEU A 96 19.87 6.55 -1.13
CA LEU A 96 19.52 7.97 -1.03
C LEU A 96 20.15 8.63 0.21
N GLU A 97 20.17 7.95 1.36
CA GLU A 97 20.85 8.41 2.57
C GLU A 97 22.35 8.58 2.34
N ALA A 98 22.98 7.66 1.62
CA ALA A 98 24.39 7.76 1.25
C ALA A 98 24.65 8.95 0.31
N GLU A 99 23.79 9.17 -0.69
CA GLU A 99 23.88 10.29 -1.62
C GLU A 99 23.71 11.64 -0.89
N ILE A 100 22.72 11.74 0.00
CA ILE A 100 22.53 12.92 0.87
C ILE A 100 23.79 13.14 1.71
N GLY A 101 24.33 12.11 2.34
CA GLY A 101 25.54 12.23 3.15
C GLY A 101 26.78 12.65 2.34
N CYS A 102 26.89 12.26 1.07
CA CYS A 102 27.93 12.74 0.16
C CYS A 102 27.74 14.23 -0.17
N LEU A 103 26.52 14.64 -0.54
CA LEU A 103 26.20 16.03 -0.84
C LEU A 103 26.39 16.97 0.37
N GLU A 104 26.01 16.52 1.56
CA GLU A 104 26.23 17.25 2.81
C GLU A 104 27.72 17.47 3.07
N LYS A 105 28.56 16.45 2.83
CA LYS A 105 30.02 16.58 2.94
C LYS A 105 30.55 17.59 1.92
N GLU A 106 30.21 17.45 0.64
CA GLU A 106 30.65 18.38 -0.40
C GLU A 106 30.26 19.83 -0.07
N LEU A 107 29.03 20.04 0.41
CA LEU A 107 28.55 21.34 0.83
C LEU A 107 29.37 21.93 1.99
N LEU A 108 29.70 21.11 3.00
CA LEU A 108 30.59 21.51 4.09
C LEU A 108 32.00 21.85 3.60
N GLU A 109 32.53 21.09 2.63
CA GLU A 109 33.84 21.36 2.03
C GLU A 109 33.86 22.69 1.28
N VAL A 110 32.83 22.99 0.49
CA VAL A 110 32.68 24.26 -0.23
C VAL A 110 32.57 25.42 0.77
N ARG A 111 31.74 25.29 1.82
CA ARG A 111 31.63 26.32 2.87
C ARG A 111 32.96 26.61 3.54
N ARG A 112 33.72 25.56 3.89
CA ARG A 112 35.07 25.68 4.44
C ARG A 112 36.03 26.32 3.44
N GLY A 113 35.90 26.02 2.16
CA GLY A 113 36.68 26.64 1.08
C GLY A 113 36.44 28.14 0.99
N ILE A 114 35.17 28.57 1.05
CA ILE A 114 34.79 29.99 1.04
C ILE A 114 35.35 30.72 2.26
N GLU A 115 35.23 30.13 3.45
CA GLU A 115 35.77 30.71 4.68
C GLU A 115 37.29 30.95 4.59
N LYS A 116 38.03 29.96 4.05
CA LYS A 116 39.47 30.10 3.80
C LYS A 116 39.78 31.23 2.80
N GLN A 117 39.04 31.28 1.69
CA GLN A 117 39.21 32.34 0.69
C GLN A 117 38.93 33.73 1.27
N LEU A 118 37.95 33.84 2.16
CA LEU A 118 37.62 35.10 2.84
C LEU A 118 38.76 35.56 3.76
N GLN A 119 39.36 34.64 4.52
CA GLN A 119 40.52 34.91 5.36
C GLN A 119 41.76 35.32 4.53
N GLU A 120 42.04 34.60 3.44
CA GLU A 120 43.12 34.94 2.51
C GLU A 120 42.91 36.32 1.87
N HIS A 121 41.68 36.63 1.48
CA HIS A 121 41.30 37.93 0.93
C HIS A 121 41.48 39.06 1.94
N GLU A 122 41.11 38.86 3.21
CA GLU A 122 41.32 39.84 4.27
C GLU A 122 42.81 40.14 4.50
N ILE A 123 43.66 39.10 4.49
CA ILE A 123 45.12 39.26 4.58
C ILE A 123 45.65 40.08 3.41
N LEU A 124 45.21 39.78 2.18
CA LEU A 124 45.61 40.52 0.98
C LEU A 124 45.12 41.97 0.99
N LEU A 125 43.91 42.22 1.49
CA LEU A 125 43.39 43.56 1.67
C LEU A 125 44.26 44.36 2.65
N ASN A 126 44.62 43.75 3.78
CA ASN A 126 45.48 44.36 4.79
C ASN A 126 46.88 44.70 4.24
N THR A 127 47.47 43.83 3.41
CA THR A 127 48.76 44.13 2.76
C THR A 127 48.64 45.24 1.73
N ARG A 128 47.56 45.25 0.94
CA ARG A 128 47.26 46.34 0.01
C ARG A 128 47.16 47.69 0.74
N MET A 129 46.41 47.76 1.85
CA MET A 129 46.26 48.99 2.62
C MET A 129 47.60 49.52 3.12
N LYS A 130 48.49 48.64 3.64
CA LYS A 130 49.85 49.02 4.05
C LYS A 130 50.68 49.57 2.89
N LEU A 131 50.62 48.93 1.72
CA LEU A 131 51.33 49.42 0.53
C LEU A 131 50.78 50.77 0.05
N GLU A 132 49.47 51.00 0.14
CA GLU A 132 48.86 52.30 -0.19
C GLU A 132 49.35 53.41 0.76
N GLU A 133 49.47 53.11 2.06
CA GLU A 133 50.08 54.02 3.03
C GLU A 133 51.55 54.32 2.70
N GLU A 134 52.36 53.28 2.44
CA GLU A 134 53.77 53.44 2.03
C GLU A 134 53.90 54.31 0.78
N ILE A 135 53.11 54.06 -0.27
CA ILE A 135 53.10 54.88 -1.50
C ILE A 135 52.73 56.33 -1.20
N ALA A 136 51.77 56.58 -0.32
CA ALA A 136 51.40 57.93 0.08
C ALA A 136 52.56 58.65 0.80
N THR A 137 53.27 57.94 1.68
CA THR A 137 54.48 58.49 2.33
C THR A 137 55.58 58.79 1.34
N TYR A 138 55.86 57.88 0.39
CA TYR A 138 56.86 58.08 -0.65
C TYR A 138 56.53 59.29 -1.54
N ARG A 139 55.25 59.47 -1.91
CA ARG A 139 54.81 60.66 -2.67
C ARG A 139 55.06 61.96 -1.90
N SER A 140 54.72 62.00 -0.62
CA SER A 140 54.94 63.18 0.24
C SER A 140 56.43 63.53 0.37
N LEU A 141 57.29 62.52 0.56
CA LEU A 141 58.75 62.73 0.64
C LEU A 141 59.31 63.28 -0.69
N LEU A 142 58.88 62.73 -1.82
CA LEU A 142 59.28 63.23 -3.14
C LEU A 142 58.82 64.66 -3.39
N GLU A 143 57.57 65.01 -3.04
CA GLU A 143 57.06 66.39 -3.11
C GLU A 143 57.88 67.36 -2.22
N GLN A 144 58.31 66.90 -1.04
CA GLN A 144 59.18 67.66 -0.14
C GLN A 144 60.61 67.82 -0.71
N GLU A 145 61.14 66.83 -1.41
CA GLU A 145 62.43 66.93 -2.10
C GLU A 145 62.34 67.89 -3.28
N GLU A 146 61.33 67.75 -4.13
CA GLU A 146 61.10 68.63 -5.29
C GLU A 146 60.93 70.09 -4.88
N SER A 147 60.24 70.37 -3.77
CA SER A 147 60.13 71.72 -3.23
C SER A 147 61.46 72.28 -2.71
N ARG A 148 62.32 71.44 -2.09
CA ARG A 148 63.69 71.82 -1.72
C ARG A 148 64.56 72.12 -2.95
N PHE A 149 64.49 71.28 -3.99
CA PHE A 149 65.22 71.50 -5.25
C PHE A 149 64.74 72.75 -6.00
N ARG A 150 63.43 73.04 -6.01
CA ARG A 150 62.90 74.29 -6.60
C ARG A 150 63.32 75.55 -5.83
N CYS A 151 63.61 75.47 -4.53
CA CYS A 151 64.11 76.59 -3.72
C CYS A 151 65.62 76.85 -3.84
N SER A 152 66.43 75.88 -4.32
CA SER A 152 67.89 76.03 -4.43
C SER A 152 68.37 76.50 -5.80
N VAL A 153 67.49 76.56 -6.80
CA VAL A 153 67.79 77.09 -8.13
C VAL A 153 67.20 78.51 -8.25
N PRO A 154 68.00 79.56 -8.48
CA PRO A 154 67.46 80.86 -8.83
C PRO A 154 66.73 80.77 -10.17
N ASP A 155 65.46 81.15 -10.12
CA ASP A 155 64.47 81.29 -11.18
C ASP A 155 65.05 81.74 -12.54
N GLN A 156 64.99 80.86 -13.56
CA GLN A 156 64.76 81.32 -14.93
C GLN A 156 63.27 81.15 -15.22
N LYS A 157 62.59 82.30 -15.22
CA LYS A 157 61.19 82.48 -15.59
C LYS A 157 60.85 81.80 -16.91
N ALA A 158 59.73 81.06 -16.93
CA ALA A 158 58.76 81.14 -18.03
C ALA A 158 57.38 80.58 -17.61
N ASP A 159 56.44 81.53 -17.54
CA ASP A 159 55.04 81.47 -17.97
C ASP A 159 54.04 80.41 -17.47
N LYS A 160 52.97 81.00 -16.92
CA LYS A 160 51.70 80.41 -16.49
C LYS A 160 50.92 79.80 -17.67
N LYS A 161 50.23 78.68 -17.40
CA LYS A 161 48.82 78.47 -17.81
C LYS A 161 48.16 77.40 -16.93
N PRO A 162 46.93 77.62 -16.44
CA PRO A 162 46.21 76.66 -15.60
C PRO A 162 45.41 75.70 -16.47
N THR A 163 45.47 74.41 -16.20
CA THR A 163 44.39 73.49 -16.60
C THR A 163 44.14 72.54 -15.45
N SER A 164 43.13 72.93 -14.68
CA SER A 164 42.47 72.11 -13.68
C SER A 164 41.82 70.93 -14.41
N SER A 165 42.34 69.72 -14.21
CA SER A 165 41.57 68.49 -14.39
C SER A 165 41.51 67.77 -13.05
N LYS A 166 40.48 68.08 -12.26
CA LYS A 166 40.04 67.24 -11.16
C LYS A 166 39.59 65.91 -11.75
N ILE A 167 40.38 64.86 -11.59
CA ILE A 167 39.88 63.48 -11.68
C ILE A 167 39.57 63.07 -10.25
N ALA A 168 38.28 63.09 -9.92
CA ALA A 168 37.77 62.49 -8.70
C ALA A 168 37.96 60.98 -8.82
N PHE A 169 38.91 60.43 -8.06
CA PHE A 169 38.97 59.00 -7.81
C PHE A 169 38.13 58.73 -6.56
N THR A 170 36.86 58.38 -6.77
CA THR A 170 35.97 57.93 -5.70
C THR A 170 36.39 56.53 -5.26
N LEU A 171 36.97 56.45 -4.06
CA LEU A 171 36.97 55.22 -3.26
C LEU A 171 35.52 54.92 -2.83
N PRO A 172 34.97 53.72 -3.09
CA PRO A 172 33.76 53.27 -2.41
C PRO A 172 34.13 52.94 -0.96
N SER A 173 33.58 53.70 -0.03
CA SER A 173 33.57 53.33 1.38
C SER A 173 32.81 52.01 1.59
N SER A 174 33.31 51.26 2.56
CA SER A 174 32.78 50.03 3.10
C SER A 174 31.31 50.16 3.52
N ASP A 175 30.42 49.37 2.89
CA ASP A 175 29.11 49.03 3.44
C ASP A 175 29.24 47.73 4.24
N LEU A 176 29.76 47.85 5.45
CA LEU A 176 29.47 46.92 6.53
C LEU A 176 28.24 47.46 7.28
N SER A 177 27.03 47.14 6.81
CA SER A 177 25.82 47.05 7.66
C SER A 177 24.57 46.73 6.86
N ALA A 178 24.36 45.46 6.48
CA ALA A 178 23.01 44.97 6.17
C ALA A 178 22.96 43.43 6.10
N PHE A 179 23.26 42.73 7.21
CA PHE A 179 22.65 41.42 7.44
C PHE A 179 22.28 41.28 8.92
N PRO A 180 21.00 41.48 9.29
CA PRO A 180 20.54 41.22 10.64
C PRO A 180 20.53 39.70 10.87
N PHE A 181 21.47 39.28 11.72
CA PHE A 181 21.41 38.05 12.48
C PHE A 181 20.24 38.16 13.46
N THR A 182 19.13 37.48 13.18
CA THR A 182 18.08 37.23 14.17
C THR A 182 18.16 35.79 14.61
N ASP A 183 18.99 35.54 15.63
CA ASP A 183 18.84 34.41 16.52
C ASP A 183 17.79 34.80 17.58
N GLY A 184 16.77 33.96 17.73
CA GLY A 184 15.57 34.32 18.48
C GLY A 184 14.51 33.23 18.41
N VAL A 185 14.85 32.01 18.81
CA VAL A 185 13.83 31.02 19.17
C VAL A 185 13.79 30.91 20.69
N LYS A 186 12.69 31.43 21.24
CA LYS A 186 12.29 31.28 22.64
C LYS A 186 11.76 29.87 22.86
N GLU A 187 12.46 29.12 23.69
CA GLU A 187 11.95 27.94 24.40
C GLU A 187 10.97 28.39 25.50
N HIS A 188 9.70 28.01 25.38
CA HIS A 188 8.80 27.86 26.52
C HIS A 188 7.68 26.84 26.22
N GLY A 189 7.76 25.70 26.90
CA GLY A 189 6.69 25.28 27.81
C GLY A 189 5.40 24.72 27.22
N ASN A 190 5.40 23.39 27.02
CA ASN A 190 4.47 22.43 27.64
C ASN A 190 2.96 22.72 27.60
N GLU A 191 2.21 21.89 26.85
CA GLU A 191 0.89 21.46 27.29
C GLU A 191 0.63 20.00 26.89
N LYS A 192 0.19 19.23 27.91
CA LYS A 192 -0.25 17.84 27.86
C LYS A 192 -1.63 17.72 27.23
N GLY A 193 -1.88 16.60 26.57
CA GLY A 193 -3.21 16.11 26.20
C GLY A 193 -3.07 14.77 25.48
N GLU A 194 -2.79 13.69 26.20
CA GLU A 194 -3.79 12.76 26.75
C GLU A 194 -4.23 11.69 25.72
N LEU A 195 -3.75 10.49 26.01
CA LEU A 195 -4.20 9.16 25.59
C LEU A 195 -5.61 9.06 25.00
N MET A 196 -5.73 8.33 23.90
CA MET A 196 -6.83 7.36 23.80
C MET A 196 -6.48 6.15 22.95
N THR A 197 -6.11 5.08 23.66
CA THR A 197 -6.16 3.68 23.27
C THR A 197 -7.52 3.33 22.67
N LYS A 198 -7.57 2.82 21.43
CA LYS A 198 -8.66 1.98 20.94
C LYS A 198 -8.12 0.87 20.05
N GLN A 199 -7.63 -0.18 20.71
CA GLN A 199 -7.60 -1.51 20.15
C GLN A 199 -9.05 -2.01 20.12
N ALA A 200 -9.60 -2.19 18.91
CA ALA A 200 -10.93 -2.72 18.70
C ALA A 200 -10.87 -4.25 18.59
N VAL A 201 -11.44 -4.90 19.61
CA VAL A 201 -12.26 -6.12 19.59
C VAL A 201 -11.96 -7.11 18.44
N LEU A 202 -11.17 -8.13 18.78
CA LEU A 202 -11.29 -9.46 18.17
C LEU A 202 -12.51 -10.14 18.79
N ASP A 203 -13.61 -10.23 18.06
CA ASP A 203 -14.64 -11.24 18.28
C ASP A 203 -14.90 -11.92 16.93
N GLY A 204 -14.10 -12.94 16.67
CA GLY A 204 -14.31 -13.89 15.59
C GLY A 204 -15.43 -14.84 15.97
N ASN A 205 -16.63 -14.61 15.45
CA ASN A 205 -17.61 -15.67 15.28
C ASN A 205 -17.61 -16.10 13.82
N ILE A 206 -16.78 -17.10 13.52
CA ILE A 206 -16.91 -17.93 12.34
C ILE A 206 -17.97 -18.97 12.68
N THR A 207 -19.20 -18.76 12.20
CA THR A 207 -20.16 -19.84 11.98
C THR A 207 -20.32 -20.00 10.48
N GLN A 208 -19.70 -21.05 9.96
CA GLN A 208 -20.02 -21.65 8.67
C GLN A 208 -21.49 -22.09 8.69
N GLU A 209 -22.27 -21.63 7.72
CA GLU A 209 -23.46 -22.37 7.28
C GLU A 209 -23.61 -22.19 5.76
N SER A 210 -23.47 -23.33 5.07
CA SER A 210 -23.76 -23.48 3.66
C SER A 210 -25.23 -23.21 3.39
N THR A 211 -25.55 -22.47 2.33
CA THR A 211 -26.43 -22.91 1.23
C THR A 211 -26.84 -21.71 0.35
N GLU A 212 -26.76 -21.95 -0.95
CA GLU A 212 -27.21 -21.08 -2.03
C GLU A 212 -28.71 -20.79 -1.86
N ALA A 213 -29.09 -19.56 -1.48
CA ALA A 213 -30.32 -18.83 -1.83
C ALA A 213 -30.63 -17.64 -0.91
N HIS A 214 -29.65 -16.82 -0.52
CA HIS A 214 -29.91 -15.62 0.30
C HIS A 214 -29.07 -14.39 -0.12
N GLY A 215 -28.90 -14.16 -1.42
CA GLY A 215 -28.05 -13.08 -1.95
C GLY A 215 -28.65 -11.67 -1.91
N THR A 216 -29.97 -11.52 -1.89
CA THR A 216 -30.62 -10.20 -2.05
C THR A 216 -30.78 -9.40 -0.76
N VAL A 217 -30.81 -10.06 0.41
CA VAL A 217 -31.06 -9.37 1.69
C VAL A 217 -29.77 -8.81 2.33
N GLN A 218 -28.59 -9.32 1.95
CA GLN A 218 -27.32 -8.75 2.39
C GLN A 218 -26.89 -7.54 1.54
N THR A 219 -27.26 -7.49 0.27
CA THR A 219 -26.94 -6.36 -0.62
C THR A 219 -27.68 -5.08 -0.25
N GLU A 220 -28.93 -5.17 0.18
CA GLU A 220 -29.71 -3.99 0.63
C GLU A 220 -29.07 -3.32 1.86
N LYS A 221 -28.57 -4.12 2.83
CA LYS A 221 -27.85 -3.61 4.00
C LYS A 221 -26.52 -2.95 3.62
N VAL A 222 -25.80 -3.52 2.65
CA VAL A 222 -24.55 -2.95 2.15
C VAL A 222 -24.79 -1.64 1.39
N ASP A 223 -25.83 -1.58 0.56
CA ASP A 223 -26.19 -0.37 -0.19
C ASP A 223 -26.66 0.76 0.72
N GLU A 224 -27.32 0.43 1.83
CA GLU A 224 -27.74 1.39 2.85
C GLU A 224 -26.52 2.00 3.56
N VAL A 225 -25.55 1.17 3.95
CA VAL A 225 -24.26 1.63 4.53
C VAL A 225 -23.47 2.47 3.53
N ILE A 226 -23.42 2.09 2.26
CA ILE A 226 -22.74 2.88 1.21
C ILE A 226 -23.43 4.23 1.03
N LYS A 227 -24.76 4.26 1.02
CA LYS A 227 -25.54 5.50 0.88
C LYS A 227 -25.34 6.44 2.07
N GLU A 228 -25.29 5.90 3.28
CA GLU A 228 -24.98 6.65 4.50
C GLU A 228 -23.54 7.19 4.49
N TRP A 229 -22.59 6.38 4.03
CA TRP A 229 -21.18 6.76 3.91
C TRP A 229 -20.98 7.83 2.83
N GLU A 230 -21.55 7.67 1.63
CA GLU A 230 -21.49 8.68 0.56
C GLU A 230 -22.18 9.98 0.97
N GLY A 231 -23.28 9.89 1.70
CA GLY A 231 -23.97 11.04 2.28
C GLY A 231 -23.14 11.72 3.36
N SER A 232 -22.38 10.97 4.14
CA SER A 232 -21.59 11.49 5.27
C SER A 232 -20.21 12.02 4.90
N PHE A 233 -19.55 11.37 3.93
CA PHE A 233 -18.21 11.67 3.48
C PHE A 233 -18.17 12.81 2.45
N PHE A 234 -19.21 12.93 1.62
CA PHE A 234 -19.31 13.97 0.59
C PHE A 234 -20.31 15.09 0.93
N LYS A 235 -20.58 15.38 2.21
CA LYS A 235 -21.54 16.41 2.66
C LYS A 235 -21.32 17.77 1.99
N ASP A 236 -20.05 18.19 1.87
CA ASP A 236 -19.68 19.50 1.34
C ASP A 236 -19.29 19.49 -0.15
N ASN A 237 -19.39 18.33 -0.82
CA ASN A 237 -18.97 18.20 -2.22
C ASN A 237 -19.97 17.37 -3.07
N PRO A 238 -21.06 18.00 -3.56
CA PRO A 238 -22.11 17.30 -4.29
C PRO A 238 -21.67 16.79 -5.67
N ARG A 239 -20.62 17.37 -6.26
CA ARG A 239 -20.08 16.92 -7.56
C ARG A 239 -19.34 15.60 -7.42
N LEU A 240 -18.60 15.43 -6.32
CA LEU A 240 -17.85 14.21 -6.06
C LEU A 240 -18.78 13.05 -5.68
N ARG A 241 -19.83 13.34 -4.91
CA ARG A 241 -20.92 12.39 -4.63
C ARG A 241 -21.60 11.86 -5.89
N LYS A 242 -21.88 12.73 -6.88
CA LYS A 242 -22.48 12.27 -8.15
C LYS A 242 -21.56 11.32 -8.92
N LYS A 243 -20.24 11.57 -8.87
CA LYS A 243 -19.25 10.70 -9.53
C LYS A 243 -19.13 9.35 -8.83
N SER A 244 -19.17 9.30 -7.50
CA SER A 244 -19.13 8.04 -6.74
C SER A 244 -20.36 7.17 -7.06
N VAL A 245 -21.55 7.78 -7.04
CA VAL A 245 -22.80 7.08 -7.37
C VAL A 245 -22.78 6.56 -8.82
N SER A 246 -22.32 7.37 -9.78
CA SER A 246 -22.21 6.97 -11.18
C SER A 246 -21.25 5.80 -11.38
N LEU A 247 -20.08 5.84 -10.73
CA LEU A 247 -19.06 4.80 -10.85
C LEU A 247 -19.54 3.47 -10.26
N ARG A 248 -20.30 3.51 -9.16
CA ARG A 248 -20.94 2.31 -8.59
C ARG A 248 -21.97 1.71 -9.54
N PHE A 249 -22.77 2.55 -10.20
CA PHE A 249 -23.73 2.10 -11.21
C PHE A 249 -23.05 1.44 -12.41
N ASP A 250 -22.00 2.07 -12.95
CA ASP A 250 -21.23 1.55 -14.09
C ASP A 250 -20.56 0.21 -13.74
N LEU A 251 -20.04 0.07 -12.51
CA LEU A 251 -19.42 -1.16 -12.03
C LEU A 251 -20.45 -2.29 -11.84
N HIS A 252 -21.65 -1.97 -11.35
CA HIS A 252 -22.74 -2.93 -11.25
C HIS A 252 -23.23 -3.39 -12.63
N LEU A 253 -23.28 -2.48 -13.59
CA LEU A 253 -23.61 -2.79 -14.98
C LEU A 253 -22.55 -3.69 -15.64
N ALA A 254 -21.27 -3.40 -15.41
CA ALA A 254 -20.16 -4.24 -15.88
C ALA A 254 -20.16 -5.63 -15.24
N ALA A 255 -20.54 -5.73 -13.96
CA ALA A 255 -20.63 -7.01 -13.26
C ALA A 255 -21.86 -7.86 -13.66
N THR A 256 -22.90 -7.22 -14.18
CA THR A 256 -24.14 -7.91 -14.60
C THR A 256 -24.15 -8.29 -16.09
N ASP A 257 -23.19 -7.81 -16.88
CA ASP A 257 -22.97 -8.20 -18.28
C ASP A 257 -22.25 -9.57 -18.45
N GLU A 258 -21.90 -10.24 -17.34
CA GLU A 258 -21.37 -11.61 -17.35
C GLU A 258 -22.52 -12.63 -17.47
N GLY A 259 -23.03 -12.70 -18.70
CA GLY A 259 -24.03 -13.66 -19.14
C GLY A 259 -23.75 -14.22 -20.53
N CYS A 260 -22.51 -14.59 -20.88
CA CYS A 260 -22.28 -15.59 -21.94
C CYS A 260 -20.95 -16.36 -21.84
N LEU A 261 -21.13 -17.65 -21.63
CA LEU A 261 -20.18 -18.75 -21.53
C LEU A 261 -19.23 -18.91 -22.74
N HIS A 262 -18.09 -19.55 -22.45
CA HIS A 262 -17.15 -20.21 -23.37
C HIS A 262 -16.21 -19.34 -24.20
N THR A 263 -14.99 -19.14 -23.70
CA THR A 263 -13.80 -19.64 -24.41
C THR A 263 -12.73 -20.10 -23.43
N LYS A 264 -12.54 -21.42 -23.38
CA LYS A 264 -11.27 -22.02 -22.98
C LYS A 264 -10.15 -21.47 -23.89
N LYS A 265 -9.00 -21.20 -23.27
CA LYS A 265 -7.64 -21.13 -23.86
C LYS A 265 -7.31 -19.93 -24.76
N LYS A 266 -6.59 -18.96 -24.18
CA LYS A 266 -5.17 -18.61 -24.46
C LYS A 266 -4.96 -17.10 -24.24
N THR A 267 -4.00 -16.79 -23.38
CA THR A 267 -3.21 -15.56 -23.36
C THR A 267 -4.01 -14.26 -23.48
N LEU A 268 -4.50 -13.75 -22.35
CA LEU A 268 -4.87 -12.35 -22.25
C LEU A 268 -3.60 -11.51 -22.13
N PRO A 269 -3.48 -10.37 -22.83
CA PRO A 269 -2.31 -9.50 -22.73
C PRO A 269 -2.34 -8.79 -21.37
N ASP A 270 -1.15 -8.64 -20.80
CA ASP A 270 -0.91 -7.87 -19.58
C ASP A 270 -1.16 -6.39 -19.92
N ILE A 271 -2.35 -5.88 -19.59
CA ILE A 271 -2.71 -4.46 -19.78
C ILE A 271 -2.41 -3.75 -18.46
N GLU A 272 -1.21 -3.19 -18.38
CA GLU A 272 -0.78 -2.36 -17.26
C GLU A 272 -1.47 -0.98 -17.35
N VAL A 273 -2.52 -0.78 -16.56
CA VAL A 273 -3.20 0.53 -16.45
C VAL A 273 -2.37 1.44 -15.54
N ARG A 274 -1.42 2.19 -16.13
CA ARG A 274 -0.68 3.24 -15.43
C ARG A 274 -1.57 4.46 -15.18
N LEU A 275 -2.00 4.64 -13.92
CA LEU A 275 -2.54 5.91 -13.42
C LEU A 275 -1.41 6.95 -13.35
N VAL A 276 -1.28 7.77 -14.39
CA VAL A 276 -0.40 8.94 -14.36
C VAL A 276 -1.14 10.09 -13.65
N MET A 277 -0.88 10.26 -12.35
CA MET A 277 -1.27 11.48 -11.64
C MET A 277 -0.46 12.67 -12.19
N ARG A 278 -1.04 13.41 -13.13
CA ARG A 278 -0.55 14.75 -13.45
C ARG A 278 -0.87 15.67 -12.27
N ARG A 279 0.20 16.14 -11.60
CA ARG A 279 0.10 17.21 -10.61
C ARG A 279 -0.34 18.49 -11.33
N SER A 280 -1.60 18.86 -11.19
CA SER A 280 -2.10 20.15 -11.65
C SER A 280 -1.48 21.26 -10.80
N CYS A 281 -0.96 22.28 -11.49
CA CYS A 281 -0.24 23.41 -10.94
C CYS A 281 -1.10 24.32 -10.05
N SER A 282 -0.40 24.98 -9.13
CA SER A 282 -0.69 26.28 -8.48
C SER A 282 -2.02 26.45 -7.74
N ILE A 283 -1.93 26.41 -6.40
CA ILE A 283 -2.83 27.16 -5.52
C ILE A 283 -2.26 28.60 -5.43
N PRO A 284 -3.03 29.66 -5.75
CA PRO A 284 -2.57 31.02 -5.59
C PRO A 284 -2.37 31.37 -4.10
N SER A 285 -1.21 31.95 -3.82
CA SER A 285 -0.83 32.56 -2.54
C SER A 285 -1.96 33.43 -1.98
N ILE A 286 -2.41 33.09 -0.77
CA ILE A 286 -3.13 34.00 0.11
C ILE A 286 -2.05 34.91 0.71
N LYS A 287 -2.15 36.21 0.44
CA LYS A 287 -1.29 37.26 0.99
C LYS A 287 -1.64 37.53 2.47
N PRO A 288 -0.67 38.05 3.24
CA PRO A 288 -0.71 38.08 4.71
C PRO A 288 -1.81 38.97 5.29
#